data_AF-A0A6N2BQ10-F1
#
_entry.id   AF-A0A6N2BQ10-F1
#
_cell.length_a   1.000
_cell.length_b   1.000
_cell.length_c   1.000
_cell.angle_alpha   90.00
_cell.angle_beta   90.00
_cell.angle_gamma   90.00
#
_symmetry.space_group_name_H-M   'P 1'
#
loop_
_entity.id
_entity.type
_entity.pdbx_description
1 polymer ?
#
loop_
_entity_poly.entity_id
_entity_poly.type
_entity_poly.pdbx_seq_one_letter_code
_entity_poly.pdbx_strand_id
1 'polypeptide(L)'
;MSKQRSNDIEMIPEIYGYGSIMPFGAMQRTNAEELNTQANEIKGLGQVENARKGQKPDQAKLQAVEEHISKCAEARRSKNWMTMLIKAEEATTSEADESPKLFACQAEAHLKLYKLKDAELWIRKARTYELSATECRSKIFGMLSEAYILFVQAQIDSSLGKFDDAFIAIERAAQIDIQSAEVTDKLKNMRLVDKARTHGNEHFNSKRYRQACSVYGEGLFLDYSNSVLYHNRANCWFKLGEWEESRADSIRALLIRPQYTKALYRKAASSIKLERWADAVSDYEFLRQQLPSNKVVAENLSYARAELRKSRRKGNFMVELVSDLDKFRAAIASGPSVVYFDELSNPESTWMSYIMDTLNAEYPSVTFLEVDVKQSPAIATAEKIKVAPRFKLYNNGSRVAETVVLTPDSLELLIKNTLVFPPSWFGVTECLPPSIFSHPS
;
A
#
# COMPACT_ATOMS: atom_id res chain seq x y z
N MET A 1 16.86 39.68 -13.38
CA MET A 1 15.52 39.37 -13.94
C MET A 1 15.60 38.09 -14.75
N SER A 2 15.08 36.97 -14.25
CA SER A 2 14.94 35.71 -15.00
C SER A 2 13.52 35.17 -14.79
N LYS A 3 12.77 35.03 -15.88
CA LYS A 3 11.39 34.51 -15.84
C LYS A 3 11.43 32.98 -15.69
N GLN A 4 11.27 32.47 -14.48
CA GLN A 4 10.97 31.06 -14.28
C GLN A 4 9.55 30.77 -14.76
N ARG A 5 9.41 29.89 -15.76
CA ARG A 5 8.11 29.51 -16.31
C ARG A 5 7.33 28.71 -15.27
N SER A 6 6.15 29.20 -14.90
CA SER A 6 5.17 28.41 -14.16
C SER A 6 4.59 27.36 -15.11
N ASN A 7 5.18 26.16 -15.12
CA ASN A 7 4.53 25.01 -15.72
C ASN A 7 3.40 24.57 -14.79
N ASP A 8 2.18 25.01 -15.08
CA ASP A 8 0.99 24.47 -14.47
C ASP A 8 0.87 22.98 -14.81
N ILE A 9 1.01 22.14 -13.79
CA ILE A 9 0.85 20.70 -13.90
C ILE A 9 -0.64 20.40 -14.15
N GLU A 10 -0.99 20.09 -15.39
CA GLU A 10 -2.34 19.74 -15.79
C GLU A 10 -2.85 18.46 -15.10
N MET A 11 -4.13 18.47 -14.74
CA MET A 11 -4.82 17.31 -14.18
C MET A 11 -5.47 16.46 -15.28
N ILE A 12 -5.64 15.18 -14.99
CA ILE A 12 -6.48 14.26 -15.78
C ILE A 12 -7.96 14.57 -15.47
N PRO A 13 -8.80 14.98 -16.46
CA PRO A 13 -10.20 15.40 -16.23
C PRO A 13 -11.18 14.30 -15.79
N GLU A 14 -12.41 14.72 -15.47
CA GLU A 14 -13.43 14.02 -14.66
C GLU A 14 -14.57 13.35 -15.47
N ILE A 15 -15.36 12.49 -14.81
CA ILE A 15 -16.77 12.16 -15.15
C ILE A 15 -17.55 11.94 -13.83
N TYR A 16 -18.69 12.62 -13.63
CA TYR A 16 -19.68 12.39 -12.54
C TYR A 16 -21.08 12.86 -13.00
N GLY A 17 -22.15 12.27 -12.46
CA GLY A 17 -23.55 12.69 -12.68
C GLY A 17 -24.48 12.20 -11.56
N TYR A 18 -25.46 13.02 -11.16
CA TYR A 18 -26.22 12.90 -9.89
C TYR A 18 -27.73 12.62 -10.05
N GLY A 19 -28.35 12.06 -8.99
CA GLY A 19 -29.80 12.02 -8.75
C GLY A 19 -30.12 11.80 -7.26
N SER A 20 -31.28 12.25 -6.76
CA SER A 20 -31.66 12.22 -5.32
C SER A 20 -33.11 11.74 -5.10
N ILE A 21 -33.49 11.37 -3.86
CA ILE A 21 -34.58 12.00 -3.04
C ILE A 21 -35.07 11.11 -1.84
N MET A 22 -34.97 11.67 -0.61
CA MET A 22 -35.82 11.64 0.63
C MET A 22 -36.36 10.34 1.34
N PRO A 23 -36.74 10.42 2.67
CA PRO A 23 -36.88 9.25 3.57
C PRO A 23 -38.19 9.12 4.41
N PHE A 24 -38.38 7.94 5.05
CA PHE A 24 -39.05 7.65 6.36
C PHE A 24 -38.67 6.19 6.75
N GLY A 25 -38.85 5.63 7.96
CA GLY A 25 -39.38 6.07 9.28
C GLY A 25 -38.87 5.12 10.41
N ALA A 26 -39.50 5.02 11.60
CA ALA A 26 -38.99 4.16 12.70
C ALA A 26 -40.05 3.48 13.62
N MET A 27 -39.77 2.27 14.11
CA MET A 27 -40.29 1.71 15.39
C MET A 27 -39.48 0.49 15.90
N GLN A 28 -39.51 0.20 17.21
CA GLN A 28 -38.67 -0.77 17.95
C GLN A 28 -39.45 -1.94 18.61
N ARG A 29 -38.70 -2.96 19.10
CA ARG A 29 -38.96 -4.02 20.14
C ARG A 29 -38.86 -5.46 19.58
N THR A 30 -38.34 -6.51 20.25
CA THR A 30 -37.56 -6.70 21.51
C THR A 30 -36.83 -8.07 21.49
N ASN A 31 -35.64 -8.17 22.10
CA ASN A 31 -34.61 -9.19 21.77
C ASN A 31 -34.80 -10.65 22.25
N ALA A 32 -35.83 -11.01 23.03
CA ALA A 32 -35.87 -12.33 23.69
C ALA A 32 -36.46 -13.46 22.83
N GLU A 33 -37.50 -13.16 22.04
CA GLU A 33 -38.15 -14.15 21.16
C GLU A 33 -37.37 -14.36 19.86
N GLU A 34 -36.55 -13.39 19.44
CA GLU A 34 -35.73 -13.47 18.23
C GLU A 34 -34.75 -14.65 18.23
N LEU A 35 -34.11 -14.95 19.36
CA LEU A 35 -33.09 -16.01 19.46
C LEU A 35 -33.68 -17.42 19.22
N ASN A 36 -34.88 -17.68 19.74
CA ASN A 36 -35.53 -18.99 19.61
C ASN A 36 -36.20 -19.14 18.23
N THR A 37 -36.63 -18.04 17.61
CA THR A 37 -37.13 -18.02 16.23
C THR A 37 -35.99 -18.22 15.23
N GLN A 38 -34.84 -17.55 15.43
CA GLN A 38 -33.63 -17.69 14.59
C GLN A 38 -33.16 -19.15 14.48
N ALA A 39 -33.07 -19.88 15.61
CA ALA A 39 -32.65 -21.28 15.60
C ALA A 39 -33.59 -22.20 14.78
N ASN A 40 -34.89 -21.89 14.75
CA ASN A 40 -35.87 -22.67 13.99
C ASN A 40 -35.92 -22.28 12.50
N GLU A 41 -35.70 -21.01 12.16
CA GLU A 41 -35.60 -20.54 10.77
C GLU A 41 -34.32 -21.06 10.09
N ILE A 42 -33.17 -21.08 10.79
CA ILE A 42 -31.90 -21.58 10.23
C ILE A 42 -31.99 -23.09 9.92
N LYS A 43 -32.73 -23.85 10.74
CA LYS A 43 -33.03 -25.27 10.49
C LYS A 43 -33.79 -25.50 9.17
N GLY A 44 -34.56 -24.51 8.70
CA GLY A 44 -35.23 -24.54 7.40
C GLY A 44 -34.30 -24.19 6.23
N LEU A 45 -33.37 -23.25 6.41
CA LEU A 45 -32.42 -22.84 5.37
C LEU A 45 -31.50 -23.99 4.94
N GLY A 46 -30.97 -24.74 5.91
CA GLY A 46 -30.20 -25.95 5.63
C GLY A 46 -30.95 -26.97 4.77
N GLN A 47 -32.28 -27.10 4.96
CA GLN A 47 -33.15 -28.00 4.20
C GLN A 47 -33.29 -27.58 2.73
N VAL A 48 -33.42 -26.28 2.44
CA VAL A 48 -33.54 -25.76 1.08
C VAL A 48 -32.24 -25.94 0.27
N GLU A 49 -31.10 -25.71 0.90
CA GLU A 49 -29.79 -25.74 0.23
C GLU A 49 -29.32 -27.17 -0.09
N ASN A 50 -29.49 -28.10 0.86
CA ASN A 50 -29.18 -29.51 0.61
C ASN A 50 -30.17 -30.16 -0.38
N ALA A 51 -31.45 -29.75 -0.39
CA ALA A 51 -32.41 -30.19 -1.40
C ALA A 51 -31.99 -29.80 -2.83
N ARG A 52 -31.26 -28.68 -3.02
CA ARG A 52 -30.67 -28.32 -4.33
C ARG A 52 -29.53 -29.25 -4.75
N LYS A 53 -28.70 -29.71 -3.80
CA LYS A 53 -27.60 -30.66 -4.06
C LYS A 53 -28.08 -32.13 -4.08
N GLY A 54 -29.38 -32.39 -3.92
CA GLY A 54 -29.95 -33.75 -3.82
C GLY A 54 -29.49 -34.52 -2.57
N GLN A 55 -28.88 -33.83 -1.61
CA GLN A 55 -28.33 -34.40 -0.38
C GLN A 55 -29.26 -34.10 0.80
N LYS A 56 -29.05 -34.78 1.93
CA LYS A 56 -29.76 -34.46 3.17
C LYS A 56 -28.95 -33.47 4.01
N PRO A 57 -29.63 -32.50 4.65
CA PRO A 57 -29.54 -32.20 6.07
C PRO A 57 -28.33 -32.56 6.91
N ASP A 58 -27.07 -32.29 6.55
CA ASP A 58 -26.00 -32.52 7.52
C ASP A 58 -26.06 -31.44 8.61
N GLN A 59 -26.83 -31.75 9.66
CA GLN A 59 -27.10 -30.88 10.79
C GLN A 59 -25.81 -30.52 11.56
N ALA A 60 -24.77 -31.37 11.49
CA ALA A 60 -23.47 -31.08 12.08
C ALA A 60 -22.73 -29.96 11.31
N LYS A 61 -22.83 -29.94 9.97
CA LYS A 61 -22.22 -28.88 9.14
C LYS A 61 -22.84 -27.51 9.41
N LEU A 62 -24.16 -27.45 9.59
CA LEU A 62 -24.87 -26.20 9.95
C LEU A 62 -24.42 -25.65 11.32
N GLN A 63 -24.33 -26.52 12.33
CA GLN A 63 -23.85 -26.15 13.66
C GLN A 63 -22.39 -25.65 13.64
N ALA A 64 -21.52 -26.28 12.83
CA ALA A 64 -20.15 -25.81 12.65
C ALA A 64 -20.09 -24.40 12.03
N VAL A 65 -20.90 -24.11 11.00
CA VAL A 65 -20.97 -22.77 10.39
C VAL A 65 -21.45 -21.72 11.41
N GLU A 66 -22.46 -22.03 12.21
CA GLU A 66 -22.94 -21.14 13.29
C GLU A 66 -21.85 -20.86 14.33
N GLU A 67 -21.10 -21.88 14.75
CA GLU A 67 -20.00 -21.73 15.70
C GLU A 67 -18.89 -20.82 15.16
N HIS A 68 -18.50 -21.00 13.89
CA HIS A 68 -17.52 -20.14 13.22
C HIS A 68 -18.03 -18.70 13.04
N ILE A 69 -19.31 -18.49 12.73
CA ILE A 69 -19.91 -17.14 12.66
C ILE A 69 -19.93 -16.47 14.04
N SER A 70 -20.19 -17.22 15.12
CA SER A 70 -20.12 -16.69 16.49
C SER A 70 -18.70 -16.22 16.85
N LYS A 71 -17.68 -17.03 16.54
CA LYS A 71 -16.26 -16.66 16.70
C LYS A 71 -15.90 -15.42 15.87
N CYS A 72 -16.44 -15.29 14.65
CA CYS A 72 -16.29 -14.08 13.84
C CYS A 72 -16.96 -12.86 14.49
N ALA A 73 -18.10 -13.02 15.17
CA ALA A 73 -18.79 -11.94 15.90
C ALA A 73 -17.99 -11.44 17.10
N GLU A 74 -17.31 -12.32 17.82
CA GLU A 74 -16.40 -11.97 18.93
C GLU A 74 -15.16 -11.23 18.43
N ALA A 75 -14.55 -11.73 17.35
CA ALA A 75 -13.41 -11.08 16.71
C ALA A 75 -13.79 -9.69 16.14
N ARG A 76 -14.95 -9.56 15.48
CA ARG A 76 -15.51 -8.29 15.00
C ARG A 76 -15.73 -7.29 16.15
N ARG A 77 -16.41 -7.72 17.22
CA ARG A 77 -16.66 -6.86 18.40
C ARG A 77 -15.36 -6.35 19.02
N SER A 78 -14.33 -7.21 19.06
CA SER A 78 -12.99 -6.88 19.54
C SER A 78 -12.14 -6.10 18.52
N LYS A 79 -12.67 -5.80 17.33
CA LYS A 79 -11.96 -5.22 16.17
C LYS A 79 -10.68 -5.97 15.78
N ASN A 80 -10.61 -7.27 16.09
CA ASN A 80 -9.48 -8.12 15.73
C ASN A 80 -9.73 -8.77 14.37
N TRP A 81 -9.49 -7.99 13.32
CA TRP A 81 -9.72 -8.38 11.93
C TRP A 81 -8.87 -9.57 11.48
N MET A 82 -7.67 -9.75 12.06
CA MET A 82 -6.81 -10.89 11.74
C MET A 82 -7.41 -12.20 12.27
N THR A 83 -7.89 -12.21 13.52
CA THR A 83 -8.60 -13.39 14.06
C THR A 83 -9.93 -13.63 13.33
N MET A 84 -10.65 -12.57 12.95
CA MET A 84 -11.89 -12.70 12.15
C MET A 84 -11.61 -13.36 10.79
N LEU A 85 -10.51 -12.98 10.12
CA LEU A 85 -10.10 -13.57 8.85
C LEU A 85 -9.76 -15.07 9.02
N ILE A 86 -8.86 -15.39 9.95
CA ILE A 86 -8.44 -16.78 10.24
C ILE A 86 -9.66 -17.67 10.55
N LYS A 87 -10.60 -17.20 11.37
CA LYS A 87 -11.78 -17.98 11.78
C LYS A 87 -12.79 -18.18 10.67
N ALA A 88 -12.87 -17.27 9.70
CA ALA A 88 -13.68 -17.44 8.51
C ALA A 88 -12.98 -18.33 7.45
N GLU A 89 -11.64 -18.24 7.33
CA GLU A 89 -10.85 -19.14 6.48
C GLU A 89 -10.95 -20.60 6.93
N GLU A 90 -10.73 -20.88 8.23
CA GLU A 90 -10.90 -22.22 8.84
C GLU A 90 -12.27 -22.84 8.49
N ALA A 91 -13.33 -22.04 8.59
CA ALA A 91 -14.69 -22.45 8.26
C ALA A 91 -14.82 -22.85 6.78
N THR A 92 -14.29 -22.02 5.87
CA THR A 92 -14.32 -22.30 4.43
C THR A 92 -13.45 -23.49 4.00
N THR A 93 -12.43 -23.86 4.78
CA THR A 93 -11.59 -25.04 4.49
C THR A 93 -12.18 -26.37 4.96
N SER A 94 -13.16 -26.36 5.86
CA SER A 94 -13.67 -27.57 6.54
C SER A 94 -14.85 -28.25 5.83
N GLU A 95 -14.94 -28.15 4.49
CA GLU A 95 -16.07 -28.65 3.66
C GLU A 95 -17.48 -28.19 4.14
N ALA A 96 -17.53 -27.05 4.83
CA ALA A 96 -18.73 -26.30 5.12
C ALA A 96 -18.97 -25.32 3.97
N ASP A 97 -19.45 -25.87 2.85
CA ASP A 97 -19.55 -25.19 1.55
C ASP A 97 -20.13 -23.76 1.60
N GLU A 98 -19.41 -22.85 0.96
CA GLU A 98 -19.95 -21.71 0.20
C GLU A 98 -20.87 -20.70 0.92
N SER A 99 -20.84 -20.60 2.25
CA SER A 99 -21.65 -19.62 2.98
C SER A 99 -21.35 -18.16 2.58
N PRO A 100 -22.30 -17.41 2.00
CA PRO A 100 -22.07 -16.02 1.57
C PRO A 100 -21.73 -15.08 2.74
N LYS A 101 -22.18 -15.45 3.94
CA LYS A 101 -21.89 -14.76 5.19
C LYS A 101 -20.40 -14.81 5.55
N LEU A 102 -19.77 -15.98 5.40
CA LEU A 102 -18.35 -16.16 5.68
C LEU A 102 -17.48 -15.41 4.66
N PHE A 103 -17.89 -15.41 3.38
CA PHE A 103 -17.24 -14.60 2.35
C PHE A 103 -17.36 -13.09 2.63
N ALA A 104 -18.51 -12.61 3.12
CA ALA A 104 -18.66 -11.23 3.56
C ALA A 104 -17.80 -10.88 4.79
N CYS A 105 -17.67 -11.82 5.76
CA CYS A 105 -16.75 -11.67 6.88
C CYS A 105 -15.29 -11.56 6.44
N GLN A 106 -14.85 -12.41 5.51
CA GLN A 106 -13.51 -12.34 4.91
C GLN A 106 -13.31 -11.00 4.18
N ALA A 107 -14.27 -10.59 3.34
CA ALA A 107 -14.22 -9.33 2.62
C ALA A 107 -14.06 -8.12 3.55
N GLU A 108 -14.81 -8.07 4.65
CA GLU A 108 -14.68 -7.00 5.63
C GLU A 108 -13.35 -7.06 6.38
N ALA A 109 -12.91 -8.24 6.81
CA ALA A 109 -11.63 -8.40 7.49
C ALA A 109 -10.46 -7.94 6.59
N HIS A 110 -10.43 -8.35 5.32
CA HIS A 110 -9.46 -7.87 4.34
C HIS A 110 -9.54 -6.35 4.13
N LEU A 111 -10.74 -5.76 4.05
CA LEU A 111 -10.91 -4.30 3.95
C LEU A 111 -10.29 -3.57 5.16
N LYS A 112 -10.56 -4.03 6.39
CA LYS A 112 -10.03 -3.41 7.62
C LYS A 112 -8.53 -3.64 7.81
N LEU A 113 -7.96 -4.63 7.13
CA LEU A 113 -6.51 -4.88 7.01
C LEU A 113 -5.88 -4.16 5.80
N TYR A 114 -6.59 -3.25 5.13
CA TYR A 114 -6.17 -2.49 3.94
C TYR A 114 -5.81 -3.35 2.70
N LYS A 115 -6.27 -4.61 2.67
CA LYS A 115 -6.09 -5.55 1.56
C LYS A 115 -7.24 -5.44 0.55
N LEU A 116 -7.37 -4.29 -0.11
CA LEU A 116 -8.51 -3.96 -0.98
C LEU A 116 -8.77 -4.94 -2.13
N LYS A 117 -7.73 -5.56 -2.70
CA LYS A 117 -7.90 -6.54 -3.80
C LYS A 117 -8.59 -7.81 -3.32
N ASP A 118 -8.18 -8.32 -2.16
CA ASP A 118 -8.76 -9.51 -1.55
C ASP A 118 -10.19 -9.20 -1.08
N ALA A 119 -10.44 -8.01 -0.56
CA ALA A 119 -11.77 -7.55 -0.19
C ALA A 119 -12.74 -7.55 -1.39
N GLU A 120 -12.32 -7.00 -2.54
CA GLU A 120 -13.12 -7.02 -3.79
C GLU A 120 -13.34 -8.45 -4.32
N LEU A 121 -12.35 -9.35 -4.18
CA LEU A 121 -12.47 -10.76 -4.54
C LEU A 121 -13.52 -11.48 -3.67
N TRP A 122 -13.44 -11.35 -2.35
CA TRP A 122 -14.32 -12.04 -1.42
C TRP A 122 -15.75 -11.49 -1.45
N ILE A 123 -15.95 -10.18 -1.62
CA ILE A 123 -17.32 -9.65 -1.75
C ILE A 123 -17.97 -10.07 -3.07
N ARG A 124 -17.20 -10.18 -4.16
CA ARG A 124 -17.69 -10.74 -5.43
C ARG A 124 -18.14 -12.20 -5.25
N LYS A 125 -17.38 -13.01 -4.51
CA LYS A 125 -17.78 -14.37 -4.13
C LYS A 125 -19.02 -14.40 -3.25
N ALA A 126 -19.18 -13.50 -2.29
CA ALA A 126 -20.41 -13.44 -1.48
C ALA A 126 -21.65 -13.19 -2.37
N ARG A 127 -21.54 -12.29 -3.34
CA ARG A 127 -22.66 -11.87 -4.20
C ARG A 127 -23.05 -12.87 -5.29
N THR A 128 -22.20 -13.83 -5.68
CA THR A 128 -22.58 -14.85 -6.69
C THR A 128 -23.69 -15.78 -6.21
N TYR A 129 -23.84 -15.98 -4.90
CA TYR A 129 -24.87 -16.84 -4.31
C TYR A 129 -26.17 -16.07 -3.98
N GLU A 130 -26.06 -14.76 -3.74
CA GLU A 130 -27.17 -13.83 -3.46
C GLU A 130 -28.24 -13.85 -4.57
N LEU A 131 -27.82 -13.96 -5.84
CA LEU A 131 -28.69 -14.08 -7.01
C LEU A 131 -29.52 -15.38 -7.06
N SER A 132 -29.27 -16.33 -6.16
CA SER A 132 -29.94 -17.64 -6.14
C SER A 132 -30.86 -17.86 -4.93
N ALA A 133 -30.83 -17.00 -3.92
CA ALA A 133 -31.47 -17.28 -2.62
C ALA A 133 -32.79 -16.50 -2.45
N THR A 134 -33.91 -17.22 -2.38
CA THR A 134 -35.21 -16.65 -2.02
C THR A 134 -35.19 -16.22 -0.53
N GLU A 135 -35.37 -14.93 -0.28
CA GLU A 135 -35.63 -14.27 1.02
C GLU A 135 -35.12 -14.98 2.30
N CYS A 136 -33.80 -14.99 2.49
CA CYS A 136 -33.16 -15.52 3.70
C CYS A 136 -33.07 -14.46 4.82
N ARG A 137 -34.10 -14.37 5.68
CA ARG A 137 -34.17 -13.40 6.82
C ARG A 137 -33.18 -13.65 7.97
N SER A 138 -32.18 -14.51 7.80
CA SER A 138 -31.24 -14.82 8.88
C SER A 138 -30.32 -13.64 9.18
N LYS A 139 -30.14 -13.30 10.46
CA LYS A 139 -29.28 -12.20 10.91
C LYS A 139 -27.81 -12.65 11.08
N ILE A 140 -26.89 -11.70 10.93
CA ILE A 140 -25.46 -11.77 11.26
C ILE A 140 -25.04 -10.41 11.84
N PHE A 141 -24.36 -10.41 12.99
CA PHE A 141 -23.93 -9.19 13.70
C PHE A 141 -25.08 -8.18 13.97
N GLY A 142 -26.32 -8.66 14.09
CA GLY A 142 -27.51 -7.83 14.28
C GLY A 142 -28.16 -7.31 12.98
N MET A 143 -27.50 -7.47 11.83
CA MET A 143 -28.01 -7.13 10.50
C MET A 143 -28.62 -8.34 9.79
N LEU A 144 -29.62 -8.17 8.94
CA LEU A 144 -30.01 -9.20 7.96
C LEU A 144 -28.82 -9.52 7.02
N SER A 145 -28.65 -10.80 6.64
CA SER A 145 -27.45 -11.24 5.92
C SER A 145 -27.25 -10.57 4.57
N GLU A 146 -28.33 -10.31 3.82
CA GLU A 146 -28.28 -9.54 2.55
C GLU A 146 -27.85 -8.08 2.80
N ALA A 147 -28.43 -7.44 3.83
CA ALA A 147 -28.03 -6.09 4.24
C ALA A 147 -26.56 -6.02 4.68
N TYR A 148 -26.05 -7.04 5.37
CA TYR A 148 -24.63 -7.11 5.76
C TYR A 148 -23.68 -7.24 4.56
N ILE A 149 -24.02 -8.07 3.56
CA ILE A 149 -23.23 -8.18 2.31
C ILE A 149 -23.16 -6.81 1.62
N LEU A 150 -24.30 -6.15 1.45
CA LEU A 150 -24.38 -4.83 0.81
C LEU A 150 -23.69 -3.72 1.64
N PHE A 151 -23.75 -3.80 2.97
CA PHE A 151 -23.03 -2.91 3.89
C PHE A 151 -21.50 -3.06 3.77
N VAL A 152 -20.98 -4.28 3.60
CA VAL A 152 -19.55 -4.51 3.34
C VAL A 152 -19.17 -4.05 1.93
N GLN A 153 -19.98 -4.36 0.91
CA GLN A 153 -19.79 -3.89 -0.47
C GLN A 153 -19.69 -2.36 -0.53
N ALA A 154 -20.61 -1.63 0.13
CA ALA A 154 -20.59 -0.18 0.17
C ALA A 154 -19.30 0.39 0.78
N GLN A 155 -18.78 -0.24 1.83
CA GLN A 155 -17.51 0.17 2.43
C GLN A 155 -16.32 -0.04 1.47
N ILE A 156 -16.30 -1.16 0.74
CA ILE A 156 -15.25 -1.48 -0.24
C ILE A 156 -15.30 -0.47 -1.41
N ASP A 157 -16.47 -0.23 -1.99
CA ASP A 157 -16.64 0.69 -3.11
C ASP A 157 -16.30 2.13 -2.72
N SER A 158 -16.68 2.56 -1.51
CA SER A 158 -16.25 3.86 -0.95
C SER A 158 -14.73 3.97 -0.84
N SER A 159 -14.02 2.92 -0.39
CA SER A 159 -12.56 2.90 -0.32
C SER A 159 -11.87 2.85 -1.70
N LEU A 160 -12.53 2.27 -2.70
CA LEU A 160 -12.10 2.31 -4.11
C LEU A 160 -12.39 3.67 -4.79
N GLY A 161 -13.29 4.48 -4.21
CA GLY A 161 -13.76 5.75 -4.76
C GLY A 161 -14.93 5.62 -5.75
N LYS A 162 -15.60 4.46 -5.77
CA LYS A 162 -16.85 4.22 -6.52
C LYS A 162 -18.04 4.70 -5.67
N PHE A 163 -18.17 6.01 -5.48
CA PHE A 163 -19.13 6.57 -4.52
C PHE A 163 -20.58 6.26 -4.87
N ASP A 164 -20.95 6.29 -6.15
CA ASP A 164 -22.32 6.03 -6.59
C ASP A 164 -22.73 4.56 -6.33
N ASP A 165 -21.85 3.60 -6.68
CA ASP A 165 -22.02 2.18 -6.35
C ASP A 165 -22.14 1.96 -4.83
N ALA A 166 -21.30 2.65 -4.06
CA ALA A 166 -21.31 2.59 -2.60
C ALA A 166 -22.63 3.10 -2.01
N PHE A 167 -23.19 4.18 -2.54
CA PHE A 167 -24.50 4.69 -2.15
C PHE A 167 -25.63 3.73 -2.47
N ILE A 168 -25.67 3.22 -3.71
CA ILE A 168 -26.67 2.23 -4.13
C ILE A 168 -26.66 1.00 -3.21
N ALA A 169 -25.47 0.51 -2.86
CA ALA A 169 -25.31 -0.63 -1.96
C ALA A 169 -25.80 -0.32 -0.53
N ILE A 170 -25.40 0.80 0.09
CA ILE A 170 -25.81 1.11 1.47
C ILE A 170 -27.29 1.53 1.58
N GLU A 171 -27.86 2.17 0.56
CA GLU A 171 -29.29 2.49 0.53
C GLU A 171 -30.14 1.22 0.37
N ARG A 172 -29.73 0.27 -0.47
CA ARG A 172 -30.39 -1.05 -0.55
C ARG A 172 -30.25 -1.82 0.77
N ALA A 173 -29.08 -1.80 1.41
CA ALA A 173 -28.89 -2.40 2.74
C ALA A 173 -29.87 -1.81 3.77
N ALA A 174 -30.07 -0.49 3.77
CA ALA A 174 -30.99 0.20 4.67
C ALA A 174 -32.48 -0.08 4.35
N GLN A 175 -32.83 -0.37 3.10
CA GLN A 175 -34.17 -0.81 2.71
C GLN A 175 -34.46 -2.24 3.16
N ILE A 176 -33.48 -3.13 3.08
CA ILE A 176 -33.59 -4.53 3.52
C ILE A 176 -33.70 -4.58 5.05
N ASP A 177 -32.83 -3.88 5.77
CA ASP A 177 -32.79 -3.87 7.23
C ASP A 177 -32.93 -2.45 7.80
N ILE A 178 -34.17 -1.96 7.77
CA ILE A 178 -34.58 -0.64 8.29
C ILE A 178 -34.31 -0.50 9.80
N GLN A 179 -34.22 -1.61 10.53
CA GLN A 179 -34.00 -1.61 11.99
C GLN A 179 -32.51 -1.59 12.36
N SER A 180 -31.60 -1.87 11.42
CA SER A 180 -30.16 -1.82 11.68
C SER A 180 -29.67 -0.39 11.89
N ALA A 181 -29.35 -0.07 13.14
CA ALA A 181 -28.70 1.18 13.51
C ALA A 181 -27.32 1.33 12.83
N GLU A 182 -26.54 0.25 12.71
CA GLU A 182 -25.20 0.28 12.11
C GLU A 182 -25.25 0.64 10.61
N VAL A 183 -26.20 0.05 9.87
CA VAL A 183 -26.45 0.38 8.45
C VAL A 183 -26.95 1.82 8.32
N THR A 184 -27.91 2.21 9.16
CA THR A 184 -28.51 3.55 9.15
C THR A 184 -27.50 4.65 9.45
N ASP A 185 -26.64 4.47 10.45
CA ASP A 185 -25.60 5.44 10.81
C ASP A 185 -24.46 5.45 9.78
N LYS A 186 -24.14 4.30 9.16
CA LYS A 186 -23.19 4.26 8.05
C LYS A 186 -23.71 5.01 6.81
N LEU A 187 -25.00 4.88 6.48
CA LEU A 187 -25.66 5.65 5.42
C LEU A 187 -25.59 7.16 5.71
N LYS A 188 -25.90 7.60 6.93
CA LYS A 188 -25.77 9.02 7.34
C LYS A 188 -24.33 9.51 7.15
N ASN A 189 -23.35 8.76 7.65
CA ASN A 189 -21.94 9.12 7.56
C ASN A 189 -21.47 9.19 6.09
N MET A 190 -21.87 8.24 5.25
CA MET A 190 -21.56 8.28 3.81
C MET A 190 -22.15 9.53 3.14
N ARG A 191 -23.42 9.88 3.41
CA ARG A 191 -24.05 11.11 2.89
C ARG A 191 -23.30 12.38 3.34
N LEU A 192 -22.81 12.43 4.57
CA LEU A 192 -22.02 13.57 5.07
C LEU A 192 -20.62 13.64 4.44
N VAL A 193 -19.94 12.50 4.28
CA VAL A 193 -18.65 12.39 3.58
C VAL A 193 -18.78 12.83 2.12
N ASP A 194 -19.87 12.49 1.44
CA ASP A 194 -20.10 12.91 0.06
C ASP A 194 -20.45 14.40 -0.07
N LYS A 195 -21.20 14.94 0.88
CA LYS A 195 -21.40 16.39 0.98
C LYS A 195 -20.08 17.14 1.20
N ALA A 196 -19.18 16.60 2.02
CA ALA A 196 -17.83 17.14 2.17
C ALA A 196 -17.00 17.01 0.88
N ARG A 197 -17.12 15.89 0.16
CA ARG A 197 -16.47 15.68 -1.16
C ARG A 197 -16.93 16.71 -2.19
N THR A 198 -18.23 16.92 -2.33
CA THR A 198 -18.84 17.85 -3.29
C THR A 198 -18.51 19.31 -2.98
N HIS A 199 -18.79 19.77 -1.76
CA HIS A 199 -18.45 21.13 -1.34
C HIS A 199 -16.93 21.39 -1.42
N GLY A 200 -16.10 20.40 -1.08
CA GLY A 200 -14.64 20.49 -1.24
C GLY A 200 -14.20 20.62 -2.70
N ASN A 201 -14.82 19.86 -3.61
CA ASN A 201 -14.59 20.00 -5.07
C ASN A 201 -15.02 21.39 -5.57
N GLU A 202 -16.17 21.90 -5.13
CA GLU A 202 -16.66 23.25 -5.49
C GLU A 202 -15.69 24.35 -5.03
N HIS A 203 -15.20 24.28 -3.79
CA HIS A 203 -14.18 25.18 -3.27
C HIS A 203 -12.87 25.07 -4.07
N PHE A 204 -12.43 23.85 -4.41
CA PHE A 204 -11.23 23.62 -5.21
C PHE A 204 -11.35 24.23 -6.62
N ASN A 205 -12.47 24.00 -7.30
CA ASN A 205 -12.77 24.56 -8.63
C ASN A 205 -12.91 26.09 -8.58
N SER A 206 -13.40 26.63 -7.46
CA SER A 206 -13.39 28.07 -7.16
C SER A 206 -12.00 28.64 -6.80
N LYS A 207 -10.92 27.83 -6.87
CA LYS A 207 -9.56 28.18 -6.41
C LYS A 207 -9.45 28.56 -4.91
N ARG A 208 -10.46 28.23 -4.11
CA ARG A 208 -10.55 28.47 -2.65
C ARG A 208 -9.91 27.30 -1.89
N TYR A 209 -8.62 27.08 -2.12
CA TYR A 209 -7.92 25.85 -1.69
C TYR A 209 -7.89 25.65 -0.17
N ARG A 210 -7.76 26.71 0.64
CA ARG A 210 -7.77 26.59 2.11
C ARG A 210 -9.15 26.17 2.64
N GLN A 211 -10.23 26.68 2.05
CA GLN A 211 -11.60 26.25 2.36
C GLN A 211 -11.81 24.78 1.93
N ALA A 212 -11.35 24.40 0.74
CA ALA A 212 -11.38 23.01 0.29
C ALA A 212 -10.63 22.07 1.26
N CYS A 213 -9.46 22.48 1.78
CA CYS A 213 -8.75 21.70 2.81
C CYS A 213 -9.59 21.46 4.07
N SER A 214 -10.30 22.49 4.56
CA SER A 214 -11.17 22.38 5.74
C SER A 214 -12.29 21.37 5.51
N VAL A 215 -13.03 21.54 4.41
CA VAL A 215 -14.20 20.71 4.10
C VAL A 215 -13.80 19.25 3.83
N TYR A 216 -12.70 18.99 3.12
CA TYR A 216 -12.17 17.62 3.01
C TYR A 216 -11.70 17.07 4.36
N GLY A 217 -11.20 17.91 5.27
CA GLY A 217 -10.88 17.54 6.64
C GLY A 217 -12.10 17.11 7.46
N GLU A 218 -13.23 17.80 7.30
CA GLU A 218 -14.51 17.43 7.92
C GLU A 218 -15.00 16.06 7.42
N GLY A 219 -14.89 15.79 6.11
CA GLY A 219 -15.17 14.47 5.55
C GLY A 219 -14.24 13.37 6.08
N LEU A 220 -12.94 13.66 6.21
CA LEU A 220 -11.94 12.73 6.76
C LEU A 220 -12.10 12.47 8.27
N PHE A 221 -12.76 13.36 9.01
CA PHE A 221 -13.13 13.11 10.41
C PHE A 221 -14.22 12.03 10.53
N LEU A 222 -15.09 11.91 9.52
CA LEU A 222 -16.15 10.90 9.45
C LEU A 222 -15.70 9.59 8.79
N ASP A 223 -14.75 9.65 7.84
CA ASP A 223 -14.15 8.49 7.19
C ASP A 223 -12.62 8.66 7.06
N TYR A 224 -11.91 8.28 8.11
CA TYR A 224 -10.44 8.31 8.19
C TYR A 224 -9.75 7.31 7.23
N SER A 225 -10.51 6.43 6.56
CA SER A 225 -10.02 5.50 5.56
C SER A 225 -10.34 5.96 4.13
N ASN A 226 -10.71 7.24 3.92
CA ASN A 226 -11.04 7.75 2.61
C ASN A 226 -9.81 8.19 1.79
N SER A 227 -9.25 7.27 1.01
CA SER A 227 -8.07 7.55 0.15
C SER A 227 -8.28 8.72 -0.82
N VAL A 228 -9.51 8.92 -1.32
CA VAL A 228 -9.83 9.99 -2.29
C VAL A 228 -9.85 11.36 -1.61
N LEU A 229 -10.46 11.50 -0.43
CA LEU A 229 -10.45 12.78 0.29
C LEU A 229 -9.02 13.19 0.70
N TYR A 230 -8.17 12.25 1.12
CA TYR A 230 -6.76 12.53 1.35
C TYR A 230 -6.05 13.01 0.07
N HIS A 231 -6.27 12.36 -1.07
CA HIS A 231 -5.69 12.80 -2.35
C HIS A 231 -6.18 14.20 -2.77
N ASN A 232 -7.47 14.49 -2.62
CA ASN A 232 -8.04 15.78 -2.97
C ASN A 232 -7.53 16.90 -2.03
N ARG A 233 -7.38 16.60 -0.74
CA ARG A 233 -6.78 17.53 0.24
C ARG A 233 -5.30 17.76 -0.03
N ALA A 234 -4.54 16.71 -0.37
CA ALA A 234 -3.15 16.84 -0.83
C ALA A 234 -3.02 17.74 -2.07
N ASN A 235 -3.95 17.64 -3.03
CA ASN A 235 -3.99 18.53 -4.20
C ASN A 235 -4.21 20.00 -3.80
N CYS A 236 -5.03 20.27 -2.78
CA CYS A 236 -5.22 21.61 -2.24
C CYS A 236 -3.94 22.14 -1.58
N TRP A 237 -3.30 21.33 -0.70
CA TRP A 237 -2.03 21.69 -0.07
C TRP A 237 -0.94 21.99 -1.11
N PHE A 238 -0.84 21.16 -2.15
CA PHE A 238 0.11 21.39 -3.25
C PHE A 238 -0.12 22.73 -3.96
N LYS A 239 -1.39 23.10 -4.20
CA LYS A 239 -1.76 24.38 -4.83
C LYS A 239 -1.59 25.59 -3.89
N LEU A 240 -1.54 25.37 -2.57
CA LEU A 240 -1.21 26.39 -1.57
C LEU A 240 0.30 26.61 -1.38
N GLY A 241 1.15 25.70 -1.84
CA GLY A 241 2.59 25.70 -1.56
C GLY A 241 3.01 24.83 -0.37
N GLU A 242 2.05 24.23 0.33
CA GLU A 242 2.27 23.41 1.53
C GLU A 242 2.66 21.98 1.14
N TRP A 243 3.86 21.83 0.58
CA TRP A 243 4.26 20.58 -0.08
C TRP A 243 4.49 19.40 0.89
N GLU A 244 4.85 19.65 2.14
CA GLU A 244 4.95 18.59 3.17
C GLU A 244 3.58 18.01 3.51
N GLU A 245 2.58 18.86 3.76
CA GLU A 245 1.20 18.42 4.03
C GLU A 245 0.61 17.67 2.82
N SER A 246 0.91 18.14 1.60
CA SER A 246 0.58 17.44 0.35
C SER A 246 1.23 16.05 0.29
N ARG A 247 2.52 15.93 0.64
CA ARG A 247 3.24 14.64 0.68
C ARG A 247 2.67 13.72 1.77
N ALA A 248 2.38 14.25 2.95
CA ALA A 248 1.84 13.50 4.08
C ALA A 248 0.44 12.92 3.79
N ASP A 249 -0.50 13.73 3.27
CA ASP A 249 -1.82 13.24 2.88
C ASP A 249 -1.74 12.28 1.67
N SER A 250 -0.82 12.49 0.73
CA SER A 250 -0.58 11.53 -0.36
C SER A 250 -0.09 10.17 0.16
N ILE A 251 0.76 10.15 1.19
CA ILE A 251 1.22 8.92 1.86
C ILE A 251 0.03 8.24 2.57
N ARG A 252 -0.82 8.98 3.29
CA ARG A 252 -2.04 8.41 3.92
C ARG A 252 -2.95 7.75 2.88
N ALA A 253 -3.19 8.40 1.74
CA ALA A 253 -3.96 7.83 0.64
C ALA A 253 -3.35 6.53 0.08
N LEU A 254 -2.02 6.43 0.02
CA LEU A 254 -1.30 5.25 -0.46
C LEU A 254 -1.25 4.11 0.55
N LEU A 255 -1.21 4.39 1.86
CA LEU A 255 -1.33 3.35 2.89
C LEU A 255 -2.67 2.63 2.81
N ILE A 256 -3.75 3.37 2.53
CA ILE A 256 -5.09 2.82 2.31
C ILE A 256 -5.18 2.10 0.96
N ARG A 257 -4.60 2.69 -0.09
CA ARG A 257 -4.72 2.22 -1.47
C ARG A 257 -3.36 2.30 -2.20
N PRO A 258 -2.49 1.28 -2.05
CA PRO A 258 -1.11 1.32 -2.55
C PRO A 258 -0.96 1.59 -4.05
N GLN A 259 -1.94 1.17 -4.85
CA GLN A 259 -1.96 1.37 -6.31
C GLN A 259 -2.74 2.63 -6.73
N TYR A 260 -2.90 3.63 -5.85
CA TYR A 260 -3.56 4.88 -6.19
C TYR A 260 -2.63 5.83 -6.98
N THR A 261 -2.59 5.63 -8.30
CA THR A 261 -1.75 6.37 -9.25
C THR A 261 -1.84 7.89 -9.11
N LYS A 262 -3.03 8.46 -8.84
CA LYS A 262 -3.18 9.91 -8.61
C LYS A 262 -2.51 10.39 -7.31
N ALA A 263 -2.60 9.62 -6.22
CA ALA A 263 -1.93 9.93 -4.96
C ALA A 263 -0.41 9.76 -5.07
N LEU A 264 0.06 8.71 -5.75
CA LEU A 264 1.50 8.52 -6.00
C LEU A 264 2.08 9.64 -6.86
N TYR A 265 1.36 10.08 -7.90
CA TYR A 265 1.74 11.27 -8.68
C TYR A 265 1.82 12.53 -7.81
N ARG A 266 0.85 12.75 -6.92
CA ARG A 266 0.85 13.90 -5.99
C ARG A 266 2.01 13.84 -5.00
N LYS A 267 2.34 12.65 -4.47
CA LYS A 267 3.54 12.41 -3.63
C LYS A 267 4.81 12.79 -4.39
N ALA A 268 5.01 12.21 -5.58
CA ALA A 268 6.18 12.45 -6.43
C ALA A 268 6.36 13.94 -6.81
N ALA A 269 5.26 14.61 -7.19
CA ALA A 269 5.26 16.03 -7.50
C ALA A 269 5.58 16.89 -6.27
N SER A 270 5.12 16.49 -5.07
CA SER A 270 5.45 17.18 -3.82
C SER A 270 6.92 16.98 -3.45
N SER A 271 7.47 15.77 -3.63
CA SER A 271 8.89 15.48 -3.45
C SER A 271 9.78 16.31 -4.39
N ILE A 272 9.38 16.54 -5.65
CA ILE A 272 10.06 17.51 -6.55
C ILE A 272 10.11 18.91 -5.93
N LYS A 273 8.99 19.41 -5.40
CA LYS A 273 8.91 20.77 -4.83
C LYS A 273 9.71 20.92 -3.53
N LEU A 274 9.89 19.83 -2.79
CA LEU A 274 10.71 19.74 -1.58
C LEU A 274 12.19 19.43 -1.87
N GLU A 275 12.60 19.41 -3.15
CA GLU A 275 13.94 19.00 -3.59
C GLU A 275 14.36 17.58 -3.11
N ARG A 276 13.39 16.73 -2.75
CA ARG A 276 13.58 15.30 -2.45
C ARG A 276 13.64 14.52 -3.75
N TRP A 277 14.71 14.76 -4.51
CA TRP A 277 14.87 14.22 -5.86
C TRP A 277 14.89 12.68 -5.90
N ALA A 278 15.45 12.04 -4.88
CA ALA A 278 15.47 10.58 -4.72
C ALA A 278 14.05 9.97 -4.63
N ASP A 279 13.26 10.41 -3.63
CA ASP A 279 11.84 10.03 -3.47
C ASP A 279 11.06 10.23 -4.77
N ALA A 280 11.26 11.38 -5.42
CA ALA A 280 10.57 11.71 -6.66
C ALA A 280 10.92 10.74 -7.80
N VAL A 281 12.21 10.42 -8.00
CA VAL A 281 12.65 9.46 -9.02
C VAL A 281 12.01 8.08 -8.77
N SER A 282 12.09 7.57 -7.53
CA SER A 282 11.50 6.27 -7.18
C SER A 282 9.98 6.21 -7.42
N ASP A 283 9.23 7.23 -6.96
CA ASP A 283 7.79 7.30 -7.17
C ASP A 283 7.44 7.42 -8.66
N TYR A 284 8.20 8.20 -9.44
CA TYR A 284 7.96 8.36 -10.88
C TYR A 284 8.37 7.14 -11.71
N GLU A 285 9.35 6.34 -11.28
CA GLU A 285 9.70 5.06 -11.90
C GLU A 285 8.58 4.03 -11.72
N PHE A 286 8.02 3.92 -10.52
CA PHE A 286 6.83 3.09 -10.30
C PHE A 286 5.64 3.59 -11.14
N LEU A 287 5.39 4.90 -11.19
CA LEU A 287 4.36 5.47 -12.07
C LEU A 287 4.61 5.17 -13.55
N ARG A 288 5.87 5.13 -13.99
CA ARG A 288 6.26 4.81 -15.37
C ARG A 288 5.97 3.35 -15.72
N GLN A 289 6.13 2.42 -14.78
CA GLN A 289 5.72 1.02 -14.94
C GLN A 289 4.19 0.88 -15.06
N GLN A 290 3.42 1.63 -14.25
CA GLN A 290 1.95 1.59 -14.29
C GLN A 290 1.36 2.35 -15.49
N LEU A 291 2.04 3.39 -15.99
CA LEU A 291 1.59 4.27 -17.07
C LEU A 291 2.69 4.47 -18.14
N PRO A 292 3.10 3.42 -18.86
CA PRO A 292 4.22 3.48 -19.81
C PRO A 292 4.02 4.43 -20.99
N SER A 293 2.76 4.79 -21.31
CA SER A 293 2.43 5.73 -22.38
C SER A 293 2.25 7.18 -21.91
N ASN A 294 2.32 7.46 -20.61
CA ASN A 294 2.10 8.81 -20.08
C ASN A 294 3.35 9.69 -20.23
N LYS A 295 3.24 10.75 -21.06
CA LYS A 295 4.34 11.69 -21.34
C LYS A 295 4.72 12.54 -20.13
N VAL A 296 3.74 13.09 -19.40
CA VAL A 296 3.96 13.93 -18.21
C VAL A 296 4.75 13.18 -17.13
N VAL A 297 4.46 11.88 -16.94
CA VAL A 297 5.23 11.02 -16.02
C VAL A 297 6.68 10.85 -16.49
N ALA A 298 6.93 10.64 -17.79
CA ALA A 298 8.29 10.53 -18.33
C ALA A 298 9.08 11.84 -18.26
N GLU A 299 8.43 12.97 -18.54
CA GLU A 299 9.02 14.31 -18.46
C GLU A 299 9.40 14.66 -17.03
N ASN A 300 8.50 14.44 -16.06
CA ASN A 300 8.78 14.65 -14.64
C ASN A 300 9.87 13.69 -14.12
N LEU A 301 9.90 12.43 -14.57
CA LEU A 301 10.97 11.49 -14.22
C LEU A 301 12.33 11.96 -14.75
N SER A 302 12.38 12.37 -16.02
CA SER A 302 13.60 12.89 -16.65
C SER A 302 14.12 14.13 -15.93
N TYR A 303 13.22 15.05 -15.58
CA TYR A 303 13.52 16.24 -14.79
C TYR A 303 14.05 15.87 -13.38
N ALA A 304 13.37 14.98 -12.65
CA ALA A 304 13.79 14.56 -11.31
C ALA A 304 15.17 13.88 -11.33
N ARG A 305 15.45 13.02 -12.31
CA ARG A 305 16.78 12.40 -12.51
C ARG A 305 17.85 13.46 -12.85
N ALA A 306 17.53 14.46 -13.66
CA ALA A 306 18.46 15.53 -14.01
C ALA A 306 18.79 16.44 -12.81
N GLU A 307 17.82 16.80 -11.98
CA GLU A 307 18.06 17.58 -10.76
C GLU A 307 18.76 16.74 -9.67
N LEU A 308 18.45 15.45 -9.51
CA LEU A 308 19.22 14.53 -8.64
C LEU A 308 20.71 14.50 -9.03
N ARG A 309 21.01 14.44 -10.33
CA ARG A 309 22.40 14.44 -10.82
C ARG A 309 23.10 15.80 -10.64
N LYS A 310 22.34 16.90 -10.58
CA LYS A 310 22.86 18.25 -10.26
C LYS A 310 23.06 18.46 -8.75
N SER A 311 22.16 17.98 -7.90
CA SER A 311 22.26 18.14 -6.45
C SER A 311 23.47 17.38 -5.89
N ARG A 312 23.74 16.17 -6.40
CA ARG A 312 24.95 15.39 -6.09
C ARG A 312 26.24 16.15 -6.37
N ARG A 313 26.36 16.80 -7.53
CA ARG A 313 27.53 17.62 -7.90
C ARG A 313 27.79 18.83 -6.99
N LYS A 314 26.86 19.17 -6.08
CA LYS A 314 27.04 20.22 -5.06
C LYS A 314 27.39 19.67 -3.67
N GLY A 315 27.29 18.36 -3.45
CA GLY A 315 27.64 17.71 -2.19
C GLY A 315 29.00 17.01 -2.31
N ASN A 316 29.90 17.22 -1.34
CA ASN A 316 31.25 16.63 -1.32
C ASN A 316 31.30 15.10 -1.09
N PHE A 317 30.17 14.38 -1.13
CA PHE A 317 30.06 12.94 -0.88
C PHE A 317 29.82 12.14 -2.18
N MET A 318 30.35 12.64 -3.30
CA MET A 318 30.18 12.01 -4.61
C MET A 318 31.07 10.77 -4.72
N VAL A 319 30.48 9.63 -5.08
CA VAL A 319 31.22 8.43 -5.51
C VAL A 319 32.19 8.83 -6.64
N GLU A 320 33.48 8.50 -6.50
CA GLU A 320 34.50 9.02 -7.42
C GLU A 320 34.41 8.29 -8.78
N LEU A 321 34.14 9.04 -9.85
CA LEU A 321 34.20 8.53 -11.22
C LEU A 321 35.66 8.47 -11.67
N VAL A 322 36.22 7.27 -11.75
CA VAL A 322 37.63 7.05 -12.10
C VAL A 322 37.76 6.56 -13.54
N SER A 323 38.39 7.38 -14.38
CA SER A 323 38.69 7.06 -15.79
C SER A 323 40.15 6.69 -16.05
N ASP A 324 41.05 6.97 -15.11
CA ASP A 324 42.49 6.75 -15.22
C ASP A 324 42.93 5.50 -14.45
N LEU A 325 43.79 4.67 -15.06
CA LEU A 325 44.18 3.38 -14.51
C LEU A 325 45.10 3.48 -13.29
N ASP A 326 45.95 4.51 -13.21
CA ASP A 326 46.88 4.67 -12.10
C ASP A 326 46.18 5.31 -10.89
N LYS A 327 45.24 6.24 -11.13
CA LYS A 327 44.29 6.69 -10.10
C LYS A 327 43.43 5.54 -9.57
N PHE A 328 42.91 4.69 -10.45
CA PHE A 328 42.13 3.50 -10.06
C PHE A 328 42.93 2.60 -9.13
N ARG A 329 44.18 2.28 -9.50
CA ARG A 329 45.09 1.46 -8.68
C ARG A 329 45.41 2.11 -7.34
N ALA A 330 45.66 3.42 -7.32
CA ALA A 330 45.92 4.15 -6.08
C ALA A 330 44.71 4.12 -5.13
N ALA A 331 43.50 4.34 -5.67
CA ALA A 331 42.27 4.35 -4.89
C ALA A 331 41.98 2.97 -4.26
N ILE A 332 42.00 1.88 -5.05
CA ILE A 332 41.78 0.52 -4.48
C ILE A 332 42.89 0.07 -3.54
N ALA A 333 44.10 0.63 -3.65
CA ALA A 333 45.23 0.33 -2.75
C ALA A 333 45.16 1.05 -1.40
N SER A 334 44.43 2.17 -1.32
CA SER A 334 44.37 3.03 -0.13
C SER A 334 43.51 2.49 1.01
N GLY A 335 42.61 1.54 0.75
CA GLY A 335 41.74 0.98 1.78
C GLY A 335 40.66 0.02 1.25
N PRO A 336 39.69 -0.37 2.10
CA PRO A 336 38.47 -1.07 1.68
C PRO A 336 37.73 -0.27 0.61
N SER A 337 37.43 -0.89 -0.53
CA SER A 337 36.84 -0.18 -1.68
C SER A 337 35.78 -1.01 -2.41
N VAL A 338 34.71 -0.35 -2.88
CA VAL A 338 33.66 -0.94 -3.72
C VAL A 338 33.69 -0.25 -5.08
N VAL A 339 33.85 -1.03 -6.15
CA VAL A 339 33.93 -0.50 -7.51
C VAL A 339 32.75 -1.00 -8.33
N TYR A 340 32.00 -0.05 -8.89
CA TYR A 340 30.92 -0.30 -9.85
C TYR A 340 31.41 -0.06 -11.27
N PHE A 341 31.39 -1.11 -12.09
CA PHE A 341 31.71 -1.07 -13.52
C PHE A 341 30.42 -1.09 -14.32
N ASP A 342 30.10 0.01 -15.01
CA ASP A 342 28.91 0.07 -15.85
C ASP A 342 29.06 0.94 -17.10
N GLU A 343 28.14 0.78 -18.04
CA GLU A 343 27.98 1.71 -19.15
C GLU A 343 27.12 2.90 -18.73
N LEU A 344 27.75 3.96 -18.22
CA LEU A 344 27.04 5.13 -17.64
C LEU A 344 26.24 5.97 -18.67
N SER A 345 26.32 5.64 -19.97
CA SER A 345 25.40 6.12 -21.01
C SER A 345 24.03 5.40 -21.04
N ASN A 346 23.88 4.24 -20.41
CA ASN A 346 22.60 3.54 -20.26
C ASN A 346 21.71 4.27 -19.21
N PRO A 347 20.44 4.61 -19.51
CA PRO A 347 19.50 5.15 -18.53
C PRO A 347 19.27 4.31 -17.27
N GLU A 348 19.54 3.00 -17.31
CA GLU A 348 19.37 2.08 -16.17
C GLU A 348 20.50 2.21 -15.12
N SER A 349 21.69 2.68 -15.53
CA SER A 349 22.85 2.92 -14.64
C SER A 349 22.52 3.88 -13.49
N THR A 350 21.60 4.83 -13.73
CA THR A 350 21.27 5.92 -12.82
C THR A 350 20.68 5.43 -11.48
N TRP A 351 20.02 4.27 -11.46
CA TRP A 351 19.50 3.66 -10.23
C TRP A 351 20.60 3.00 -9.39
N MET A 352 21.55 2.30 -10.02
CA MET A 352 22.67 1.69 -9.28
C MET A 352 23.65 2.75 -8.76
N SER A 353 23.89 3.83 -9.51
CA SER A 353 24.60 5.02 -9.00
C SER A 353 23.89 5.65 -7.80
N TYR A 354 22.57 5.52 -7.65
CA TYR A 354 21.86 5.96 -6.43
C TYR A 354 22.16 5.06 -5.24
N ILE A 355 22.21 3.75 -5.43
CA ILE A 355 22.57 2.79 -4.38
C ILE A 355 24.03 3.02 -3.94
N MET A 356 24.96 3.21 -4.89
CA MET A 356 26.36 3.50 -4.59
C MET A 356 26.54 4.77 -3.75
N ASP A 357 25.91 5.89 -4.12
CA ASP A 357 25.96 7.14 -3.33
C ASP A 357 25.32 6.97 -1.93
N THR A 358 24.26 6.15 -1.80
CA THR A 358 23.60 5.87 -0.51
C THR A 358 24.53 5.08 0.41
N LEU A 359 25.15 4.03 -0.11
CA LEU A 359 26.12 3.20 0.62
C LEU A 359 27.39 3.98 0.97
N ASN A 360 27.86 4.90 0.10
CA ASN A 360 28.98 5.79 0.38
C ASN A 360 28.73 6.70 1.60
N ALA A 361 27.49 7.17 1.78
CA ALA A 361 27.10 7.95 2.95
C ALA A 361 26.96 7.10 4.23
N GLU A 362 26.59 5.83 4.10
CA GLU A 362 26.40 4.89 5.22
C GLU A 362 27.72 4.26 5.71
N TYR A 363 28.69 4.04 4.80
CA TYR A 363 29.98 3.40 5.06
C TYR A 363 31.16 4.34 4.74
N PRO A 364 31.35 5.45 5.49
CA PRO A 364 32.41 6.44 5.20
C PRO A 364 33.85 5.93 5.38
N SER A 365 34.04 4.72 5.90
CA SER A 365 35.32 4.01 5.97
C SER A 365 35.63 3.14 4.75
N VAL A 366 34.73 3.11 3.76
CA VAL A 366 34.85 2.34 2.52
C VAL A 366 34.81 3.30 1.34
N THR A 367 35.77 3.19 0.43
CA THR A 367 35.84 4.04 -0.76
C THR A 367 34.94 3.50 -1.87
N PHE A 368 33.95 4.27 -2.30
CA PHE A 368 33.08 3.90 -3.42
C PHE A 368 33.53 4.57 -4.71
N LEU A 369 33.73 3.76 -5.77
CA LEU A 369 34.22 4.20 -7.08
C LEU A 369 33.26 3.77 -8.21
N GLU A 370 33.12 4.62 -9.22
CA GLU A 370 32.46 4.29 -10.49
C GLU A 370 33.47 4.26 -11.64
N VAL A 371 33.32 3.31 -12.55
CA VAL A 371 34.12 3.20 -13.77
C VAL A 371 33.20 3.02 -14.97
N ASP A 372 33.18 4.03 -15.85
CA ASP A 372 32.53 3.90 -17.15
C ASP A 372 33.37 2.98 -18.05
N VAL A 373 32.82 1.80 -18.36
CA VAL A 373 33.52 0.74 -19.10
C VAL A 373 33.79 1.14 -20.57
N LYS A 374 32.97 2.02 -21.17
CA LYS A 374 33.18 2.54 -22.53
C LYS A 374 34.21 3.65 -22.57
N GLN A 375 34.21 4.55 -21.58
CA GLN A 375 35.16 5.67 -21.51
C GLN A 375 36.53 5.24 -20.96
N SER A 376 36.61 4.12 -20.24
CA SER A 376 37.81 3.67 -19.50
C SER A 376 38.27 2.25 -19.92
N PRO A 377 38.50 1.97 -21.22
CA PRO A 377 38.76 0.62 -21.71
C PRO A 377 40.05 -0.02 -21.15
N ALA A 378 41.02 0.79 -20.72
CA ALA A 378 42.22 0.31 -20.04
C ALA A 378 41.91 -0.37 -18.70
N ILE A 379 41.03 0.23 -17.89
CA ILE A 379 40.57 -0.34 -16.62
C ILE A 379 39.72 -1.58 -16.89
N ALA A 380 38.78 -1.49 -17.84
CA ALA A 380 37.93 -2.62 -18.24
C ALA A 380 38.76 -3.86 -18.67
N THR A 381 39.84 -3.64 -19.42
CA THR A 381 40.75 -4.70 -19.87
C THR A 381 41.57 -5.27 -18.72
N ALA A 382 42.15 -4.41 -17.87
CA ALA A 382 42.93 -4.84 -16.70
C ALA A 382 42.07 -5.69 -15.74
N GLU A 383 40.81 -5.28 -15.52
CA GLU A 383 39.85 -5.98 -14.66
C GLU A 383 39.02 -7.06 -15.37
N LYS A 384 39.32 -7.35 -16.65
CA LYS A 384 38.67 -8.42 -17.44
C LYS A 384 37.13 -8.29 -17.49
N ILE A 385 36.62 -7.06 -17.49
CA ILE A 385 35.18 -6.76 -17.57
C ILE A 385 34.70 -7.01 -19.01
N LYS A 386 34.04 -8.16 -19.23
CA LYS A 386 33.46 -8.53 -20.55
C LYS A 386 32.00 -8.12 -20.72
N VAL A 387 31.28 -8.00 -19.61
CA VAL A 387 29.85 -7.66 -19.54
C VAL A 387 29.67 -6.75 -18.34
N ALA A 388 28.93 -5.67 -18.51
CA ALA A 388 28.47 -4.75 -17.48
C ALA A 388 26.95 -4.92 -17.26
N PRO A 389 26.40 -4.57 -16.09
CA PRO A 389 27.08 -4.08 -14.88
C PRO A 389 27.86 -5.16 -14.11
N ARG A 390 28.91 -4.77 -13.36
CA ARG A 390 29.59 -5.62 -12.36
C ARG A 390 30.03 -4.83 -11.14
N PHE A 391 30.05 -5.48 -9.99
CA PHE A 391 30.65 -4.97 -8.75
C PHE A 391 31.89 -5.77 -8.39
N LYS A 392 32.95 -5.09 -7.95
CA LYS A 392 34.14 -5.71 -7.34
C LYS A 392 34.49 -5.01 -6.04
N LEU A 393 34.82 -5.80 -5.03
CA LEU A 393 35.21 -5.31 -3.71
C LEU A 393 36.69 -5.60 -3.51
N TYR A 394 37.41 -4.61 -3.00
CA TYR A 394 38.84 -4.64 -2.77
C TYR A 394 39.15 -4.30 -1.31
N ASN A 395 40.24 -4.84 -0.79
CA ASN A 395 40.83 -4.43 0.47
C ASN A 395 42.34 -4.29 0.25
N ASN A 396 42.87 -3.08 0.40
CA ASN A 396 44.30 -2.76 0.24
C ASN A 396 44.88 -3.33 -1.08
N GLY A 397 44.20 -3.06 -2.20
CA GLY A 397 44.57 -3.48 -3.56
C GLY A 397 44.23 -4.92 -3.91
N SER A 398 43.91 -5.78 -2.94
CA SER A 398 43.52 -7.18 -3.18
C SER A 398 42.02 -7.31 -3.40
N ARG A 399 41.59 -7.94 -4.50
CA ARG A 399 40.16 -8.20 -4.76
C ARG A 399 39.64 -9.30 -3.83
N VAL A 400 38.64 -8.98 -3.01
CA VAL A 400 38.06 -9.89 -2.01
C VAL A 400 36.70 -10.47 -2.42
N ALA A 401 35.92 -9.77 -3.26
CA ALA A 401 34.67 -10.28 -3.82
C ALA A 401 34.38 -9.69 -5.21
N GLU A 402 33.52 -10.36 -5.96
CA GLU A 402 33.03 -9.93 -7.28
C GLU A 402 31.60 -10.44 -7.48
N THR A 403 30.71 -9.60 -8.00
CA THR A 403 29.30 -9.96 -8.17
C THR A 403 28.60 -9.19 -9.30
N VAL A 404 27.43 -9.69 -9.69
CA VAL A 404 26.47 -9.08 -10.65
C VAL A 404 25.15 -8.78 -9.94
N VAL A 405 25.17 -8.64 -8.60
CA VAL A 405 23.98 -8.53 -7.74
C VAL A 405 23.04 -7.41 -8.19
N LEU A 406 21.75 -7.74 -8.21
CA LEU A 406 20.66 -6.96 -8.81
C LEU A 406 19.83 -6.16 -7.77
N THR A 407 20.14 -6.26 -6.47
CA THR A 407 19.35 -5.64 -5.39
C THR A 407 20.24 -4.92 -4.36
N PRO A 408 19.78 -3.80 -3.76
CA PRO A 408 20.56 -3.04 -2.78
C PRO A 408 20.97 -3.90 -1.57
N ASP A 409 20.00 -4.57 -0.95
CA ASP A 409 20.16 -5.31 0.31
C ASP A 409 21.23 -6.41 0.22
N SER A 410 21.35 -7.05 -0.95
CA SER A 410 22.35 -8.09 -1.20
C SER A 410 23.76 -7.53 -1.43
N LEU A 411 23.87 -6.30 -1.94
CA LEU A 411 25.15 -5.59 -2.08
C LEU A 411 25.62 -5.06 -0.71
N GLU A 412 24.71 -4.48 0.07
CA GLU A 412 24.96 -4.00 1.43
C GLU A 412 25.43 -5.13 2.35
N LEU A 413 24.73 -6.29 2.34
CA LEU A 413 25.12 -7.47 3.11
C LEU A 413 26.50 -8.01 2.69
N LEU A 414 26.82 -7.97 1.39
CA LEU A 414 28.14 -8.37 0.89
C LEU A 414 29.24 -7.42 1.40
N ILE A 415 29.01 -6.11 1.38
CA ILE A 415 29.95 -5.09 1.90
C ILE A 415 30.18 -5.31 3.40
N LYS A 416 29.10 -5.46 4.19
CA LYS A 416 29.16 -5.76 5.62
C LYS A 416 30.05 -6.97 5.92
N ASN A 417 29.81 -8.09 5.23
CA ASN A 417 30.49 -9.36 5.52
C ASN A 417 31.92 -9.47 4.96
N THR A 418 32.36 -8.56 4.08
CA THR A 418 33.68 -8.66 3.41
C THR A 418 34.62 -7.49 3.70
N LEU A 419 34.09 -6.27 3.89
CA LEU A 419 34.90 -5.06 4.07
C LEU A 419 34.77 -4.46 5.48
N VAL A 420 33.65 -4.65 6.17
CA VAL A 420 33.39 -4.06 7.50
C VAL A 420 33.61 -5.06 8.63
N PHE A 421 33.07 -6.28 8.49
CA PHE A 421 33.17 -7.37 9.46
C PHE A 421 33.67 -8.66 8.77
N PRO A 422 34.94 -8.72 8.34
CA PRO A 422 35.47 -9.92 7.71
C PRO A 422 35.46 -11.10 8.69
N PRO A 423 35.10 -12.33 8.27
CA PRO A 423 34.95 -13.47 9.17
C PRO A 423 36.22 -13.89 9.93
N SER A 424 37.40 -13.39 9.54
CA SER A 424 38.65 -13.54 10.30
C SER A 424 38.65 -12.83 11.66
N TRP A 425 37.74 -11.88 11.91
CA TRP A 425 37.63 -11.18 13.21
C TRP A 425 36.92 -11.99 14.30
N PHE A 426 36.23 -13.08 13.94
CA PHE A 426 35.65 -14.03 14.91
C PHE A 426 36.62 -15.20 15.25
N GLY A 427 37.93 -14.98 15.04
CA GLY A 427 38.99 -15.98 15.14
C GLY A 427 39.81 -15.97 16.44
N VAL A 428 39.22 -15.66 17.60
CA VAL A 428 39.84 -15.93 18.92
C VAL A 428 38.81 -16.50 19.89
N THR A 429 38.62 -17.81 19.84
CA THR A 429 38.03 -18.58 20.94
C THR A 429 39.13 -19.00 21.90
N GLU A 430 39.18 -18.42 23.10
CA GLU A 430 39.48 -19.18 24.34
C GLU A 430 39.21 -18.38 25.63
N CYS A 431 38.60 -19.10 26.60
CA CYS A 431 38.67 -18.85 28.04
C CYS A 431 38.13 -17.52 28.63
N LEU A 432 36.82 -17.51 28.95
CA LEU A 432 36.30 -16.88 30.17
C LEU A 432 35.81 -17.97 31.14
N PRO A 433 36.07 -17.88 32.46
CA PRO A 433 35.72 -18.91 33.42
C PRO A 433 34.21 -18.91 33.77
N PRO A 434 33.65 -20.04 34.25
CA PRO A 434 32.24 -20.13 34.58
C PRO A 434 31.92 -19.36 35.87
N SER A 435 31.28 -18.19 35.74
CA SER A 435 30.71 -17.48 36.88
C SER A 435 29.43 -18.16 37.37
N ILE A 436 29.44 -18.56 38.64
CA ILE A 436 28.36 -19.28 39.33
C ILE A 436 27.11 -18.40 39.46
N PHE A 437 25.97 -18.89 38.98
CA PHE A 437 24.66 -18.44 39.43
C PHE A 437 24.12 -19.43 40.48
N SER A 438 23.97 -18.97 41.71
CA SER A 438 23.15 -19.62 42.75
C SER A 438 21.94 -18.74 43.04
N HIS A 439 20.76 -19.36 43.12
CA HIS A 439 19.45 -18.70 43.19
C HIS A 439 19.23 -17.80 44.42
N PRO A 440 18.28 -16.85 44.33
CA PRO A 440 17.74 -16.15 45.51
C PRO A 440 16.78 -17.05 46.30
N SER A 441 16.73 -16.82 47.61
CA SER A 441 15.72 -17.30 48.55
C SER A 441 14.76 -16.18 48.95
#